data_AF-A0A2E3KM62-F1
#
_entry.id   AF-A0A2E3KM62-F1
#
_cell.length_a   1.000
_cell.length_b   1.000
_cell.length_c   1.000
_cell.angle_alpha   90.00
_cell.angle_beta   90.00
_cell.angle_gamma   90.00
#
_symmetry.space_group_name_H-M   'P 1'
#
loop_
_entity.id
_entity.type
_entity.pdbx_description
1 polymer ?
#
loop_
_entity_poly.entity_id
_entity_poly.type
_entity_poly.pdbx_seq_one_letter_code
_entity_poly.pdbx_strand_id
1 'polypeptide(L)'
;MDAGSRVEDDLGMTRHHTHRNRLCAVGLSMLLLGGGIILISGCGGEDQAMALAEETKALENTSNKLGNSINAIASSLPAFQEGRPPIMQANLDVFWMNVTSTRLGLGRFQRDLDASPELVDKARNLWVGRIQDRLQQAETAGAFSADGQVALRLGEAFGKERVVEELQKILNLKNQIMTRLSIGSGTSDSGS
;
A
#
# COMPACT_ATOMS: atom_id res chain seq x y z
N MET A 1 -30.71 54.38 10.02
CA MET A 1 -31.68 53.51 9.34
C MET A 1 -30.94 52.92 8.15
N ASP A 2 -30.18 51.86 8.35
CA ASP A 2 -30.59 50.44 8.40
C ASP A 2 -31.00 49.85 7.05
N ALA A 3 -30.13 48.93 6.61
CA ALA A 3 -30.39 47.56 6.16
C ALA A 3 -31.30 47.29 4.96
N GLY A 4 -30.80 46.45 4.05
CA GLY A 4 -31.66 45.71 3.12
C GLY A 4 -30.95 45.00 1.98
N SER A 5 -30.31 43.87 2.26
CA SER A 5 -29.82 42.87 1.31
C SER A 5 -30.91 42.31 0.38
N ARG A 6 -30.55 41.89 -0.85
CA ARG A 6 -30.89 40.59 -1.48
C ARG A 6 -30.35 40.60 -2.93
N VAL A 7 -29.37 39.77 -3.29
CA VAL A 7 -29.48 38.32 -3.58
C VAL A 7 -30.35 38.05 -4.81
N GLU A 8 -29.93 38.43 -6.01
CA GLU A 8 -30.55 37.93 -7.25
C GLU A 8 -29.57 37.67 -8.43
N ASP A 9 -28.25 37.86 -8.28
CA ASP A 9 -27.32 37.79 -9.42
C ASP A 9 -26.64 36.42 -9.69
N ASP A 10 -27.04 35.31 -9.04
CA ASP A 10 -26.27 34.06 -9.13
C ASP A 10 -27.04 32.80 -9.56
N LEU A 11 -28.25 32.97 -10.11
CA LEU A 11 -29.09 31.85 -10.58
C LEU A 11 -28.84 31.45 -12.05
N GLY A 12 -27.86 32.04 -12.73
CA GLY A 12 -27.54 31.75 -14.14
C GLY A 12 -26.50 30.65 -14.40
N MET A 13 -25.68 30.28 -13.40
CA MET A 13 -24.53 29.38 -13.62
C MET A 13 -24.69 27.95 -13.08
N THR A 14 -25.88 27.55 -12.64
CA THR A 14 -26.11 26.22 -12.04
C THR A 14 -26.68 25.17 -13.00
N ARG A 15 -26.83 25.45 -14.30
CA ARG A 15 -27.36 24.48 -15.28
C ARG A 15 -26.33 23.75 -16.16
N HIS A 16 -25.04 24.09 -16.07
CA HIS A 16 -23.99 23.38 -16.81
C HIS A 16 -23.07 22.48 -15.98
N HIS A 17 -23.21 22.46 -14.65
CA HIS A 17 -22.38 21.65 -13.76
C HIS A 17 -23.08 20.40 -13.16
N THR A 18 -24.36 20.20 -13.41
CA THR A 18 -25.14 19.11 -12.77
C THR A 18 -25.16 17.80 -13.56
N HIS A 19 -24.42 17.69 -14.67
CA HIS A 19 -24.36 16.48 -15.49
C HIS A 19 -22.93 15.95 -15.68
N ARG A 20 -22.06 16.10 -14.69
CA ARG A 20 -20.68 15.57 -14.73
C ARG A 20 -20.19 14.89 -13.44
N ASN A 21 -21.09 14.64 -12.47
CA ASN A 21 -20.78 13.94 -11.22
C ASN A 21 -21.51 12.59 -11.04
N ARG A 22 -22.08 12.01 -12.11
CA ARG A 22 -22.75 10.69 -12.04
C ARG A 22 -21.87 9.50 -12.48
N LEU A 23 -20.55 9.66 -12.61
CA LEU A 23 -19.64 8.60 -13.10
C LEU A 23 -18.53 8.16 -12.14
N CYS A 24 -18.60 8.50 -10.84
CA CYS A 24 -17.63 8.02 -9.84
C CYS A 24 -18.20 6.96 -8.86
N ALA A 25 -19.31 6.32 -9.20
CA ALA A 25 -19.90 5.24 -8.40
C ALA A 25 -20.14 3.95 -9.19
N VAL A 26 -19.29 3.67 -10.19
CA VAL A 26 -19.27 2.38 -10.88
C VAL A 26 -17.93 1.72 -10.61
N GLY A 27 -17.97 0.66 -9.80
CA GLY A 27 -16.90 -0.34 -9.75
C GLY A 27 -16.27 -0.63 -8.38
N LEU A 28 -16.68 0.02 -7.30
CA LEU A 28 -16.31 -0.37 -5.93
C LEU A 28 -17.22 -1.51 -5.42
N SER A 29 -17.46 -2.51 -6.26
CA SER A 29 -18.36 -3.64 -6.02
C SER A 29 -17.81 -4.93 -6.64
N MET A 30 -16.58 -5.31 -6.29
CA MET A 30 -16.02 -6.66 -6.49
C MET A 30 -14.84 -6.88 -5.51
N LEU A 31 -15.04 -6.65 -4.22
CA LEU A 31 -14.00 -6.91 -3.20
C LEU A 31 -14.51 -7.67 -1.97
N LEU A 32 -15.70 -8.28 -2.06
CA LEU A 32 -16.35 -9.00 -0.97
C LEU A 32 -16.86 -10.41 -1.32
N LEU A 33 -16.52 -10.94 -2.50
CA LEU A 33 -16.84 -12.33 -2.86
C LEU A 33 -15.62 -12.99 -3.50
N GLY A 34 -14.75 -13.54 -2.66
CA GLY A 34 -13.63 -14.38 -3.06
C GLY A 34 -13.05 -15.21 -1.92
N GLY A 35 -13.78 -15.34 -0.82
CA GLY A 35 -13.40 -16.15 0.34
C GLY A 35 -14.57 -17.05 0.72
N GLY A 36 -15.06 -17.84 -0.24
CA GLY A 36 -15.96 -18.94 0.06
C GLY A 36 -15.11 -20.10 0.59
N ILE A 37 -15.20 -20.37 1.89
CA ILE A 37 -14.71 -21.63 2.46
C ILE A 37 -15.60 -22.72 1.88
N ILE A 38 -15.12 -23.44 0.86
CA ILE A 38 -15.80 -24.63 0.38
C ILE A 38 -15.27 -25.82 1.18
N LEU A 39 -16.08 -26.30 2.13
CA LEU A 39 -15.91 -27.60 2.74
C LEU A 39 -16.40 -28.67 1.74
N ILE A 40 -15.56 -29.09 0.79
CA ILE A 40 -15.80 -30.32 0.02
C ILE A 40 -14.96 -31.44 0.63
N SER A 41 -15.64 -32.28 1.40
CA SER A 41 -15.16 -33.60 1.77
C SER A 41 -15.23 -34.53 0.56
N GLY A 42 -14.07 -34.85 -0.03
CA GLY A 42 -13.86 -36.06 -0.83
C GLY A 42 -13.56 -35.85 -2.32
N CYS A 43 -12.38 -36.35 -2.73
CA CYS A 43 -11.93 -36.70 -4.08
C CYS A 43 -11.21 -35.62 -4.91
N GLY A 44 -9.91 -35.83 -5.16
CA GLY A 44 -9.23 -35.40 -6.39
C GLY A 44 -8.10 -34.39 -6.19
N GLY A 45 -6.85 -34.81 -6.46
CA GLY A 45 -5.70 -33.89 -6.50
C GLY A 45 -5.82 -32.75 -7.53
N GLU A 46 -6.82 -32.80 -8.42
CA GLU A 46 -7.14 -31.72 -9.37
C GLU A 46 -7.75 -30.49 -8.69
N ASP A 47 -8.64 -30.66 -7.71
CA ASP A 47 -9.26 -29.52 -7.00
C ASP A 47 -8.25 -28.81 -6.10
N GLN A 48 -7.35 -29.57 -5.47
CA GLN A 48 -6.25 -29.01 -4.68
C GLN A 48 -5.23 -28.28 -5.56
N ALA A 49 -4.91 -28.81 -6.74
CA ALA A 49 -4.00 -28.17 -7.69
C ALA A 49 -4.59 -26.86 -8.25
N MET A 50 -5.90 -26.81 -8.54
CA MET A 50 -6.56 -25.58 -8.96
C MET A 50 -6.56 -24.52 -7.85
N ALA A 51 -6.89 -24.91 -6.61
CA ALA A 51 -6.87 -23.99 -5.47
C ALA A 51 -5.48 -23.37 -5.26
N LEU A 52 -4.42 -24.21 -5.29
CA LEU A 52 -3.03 -23.73 -5.15
C LEU A 52 -2.61 -22.79 -6.29
N ALA A 53 -3.08 -23.04 -7.52
CA ALA A 53 -2.81 -22.17 -8.67
C ALA A 53 -3.49 -20.80 -8.53
N GLU A 54 -4.73 -20.76 -8.03
CA GLU A 54 -5.44 -19.51 -7.75
C GLU A 54 -4.77 -18.69 -6.66
N GLU A 55 -4.37 -19.34 -5.56
CA GLU A 55 -3.65 -18.70 -4.46
C GLU A 55 -2.27 -18.17 -4.92
N THR A 56 -1.57 -18.94 -5.75
CA THR A 56 -0.30 -18.50 -6.37
C THR A 56 -0.50 -17.22 -7.18
N LYS A 57 -1.55 -17.17 -8.02
CA LYS A 57 -1.86 -16.01 -8.85
C LYS A 57 -2.25 -14.80 -7.99
N ALA A 58 -2.99 -15.03 -6.91
CA ALA A 58 -3.35 -13.99 -5.95
C ALA A 58 -2.08 -13.39 -5.29
N LEU A 59 -1.16 -14.23 -4.85
CA LEU A 59 0.12 -13.82 -4.28
C LEU A 59 0.97 -13.01 -5.27
N GLU A 60 1.06 -13.44 -6.53
CA GLU A 60 1.77 -12.71 -7.58
C GLU A 60 1.17 -11.31 -7.83
N ASN A 61 -0.16 -11.22 -7.87
CA ASN A 61 -0.86 -9.94 -8.03
C ASN A 61 -0.62 -9.01 -6.83
N THR A 62 -0.69 -9.54 -5.61
CA THR A 62 -0.36 -8.80 -4.38
C THR A 62 1.09 -8.29 -4.44
N SER A 63 2.04 -9.15 -4.81
CA SER A 63 3.46 -8.79 -4.96
C SER A 63 3.67 -7.67 -5.98
N ASN A 64 3.01 -7.73 -7.14
CA ASN A 64 3.13 -6.69 -8.17
C ASN A 64 2.60 -5.33 -7.69
N LYS A 65 1.43 -5.31 -7.06
CA LYS A 65 0.83 -4.07 -6.53
C LYS A 65 1.66 -3.47 -5.41
N LEU A 66 2.18 -4.33 -4.53
CA LEU A 66 3.08 -3.92 -3.46
C LEU A 66 4.37 -3.31 -4.02
N GLY A 67 5.03 -4.00 -4.95
CA GLY A 67 6.24 -3.50 -5.62
C GLY A 67 6.03 -2.15 -6.30
N ASN A 68 4.90 -1.97 -7.00
CA ASN A 68 4.55 -0.70 -7.64
C ASN A 68 4.36 0.44 -6.63
N SER A 69 3.69 0.16 -5.50
CA SER A 69 3.46 1.15 -4.44
C SER A 69 4.78 1.59 -3.79
N ILE A 70 5.67 0.63 -3.49
CA ILE A 70 6.99 0.91 -2.93
C ILE A 70 7.86 1.70 -3.93
N ASN A 71 7.81 1.33 -5.21
CA ASN A 71 8.55 2.05 -6.25
C ASN A 71 8.06 3.51 -6.39
N ALA A 72 6.75 3.74 -6.28
CA ALA A 72 6.18 5.08 -6.28
C ALA A 72 6.62 5.91 -5.07
N ILE A 73 6.70 5.28 -3.88
CA ILE A 73 7.29 5.90 -2.68
C ILE A 73 8.73 6.30 -2.95
N ALA A 74 9.58 5.33 -3.32
CA ALA A 74 11.01 5.54 -3.52
C ALA A 74 11.30 6.66 -4.53
N SER A 75 10.55 6.68 -5.64
CA SER A 75 10.69 7.70 -6.69
C SER A 75 10.29 9.10 -6.22
N SER A 76 9.42 9.20 -5.22
CA SER A 76 8.91 10.47 -4.69
C SER A 76 9.74 11.02 -3.52
N LEU A 77 10.62 10.22 -2.91
CA LEU A 77 11.44 10.61 -1.77
C LEU A 77 12.31 11.85 -2.00
N PRO A 78 12.90 12.10 -3.19
CA PRO A 78 13.66 13.32 -3.42
C PRO A 78 12.87 14.62 -3.22
N ALA A 79 11.52 14.58 -3.29
CA ALA A 79 10.67 15.74 -3.05
C ALA A 79 10.62 16.15 -1.56
N PHE A 80 10.98 15.26 -0.63
CA PHE A 80 10.97 15.49 0.82
C PHE A 80 12.30 16.02 1.36
N GLN A 81 13.30 16.20 0.50
CA GLN A 81 14.62 16.69 0.89
C GLN A 81 14.61 18.20 1.18
N GLU A 82 15.48 18.63 2.09
CA GLU A 82 15.69 20.04 2.39
C GLU A 82 16.16 20.83 1.16
N GLY A 83 15.79 22.11 1.10
CA GLY A 83 16.12 22.99 -0.04
C GLY A 83 15.22 22.84 -1.27
N ARG A 84 14.23 21.94 -1.24
CA ARG A 84 13.19 21.83 -2.27
C ARG A 84 12.02 22.78 -1.98
N PRO A 85 11.29 23.26 -3.01
CA PRO A 85 10.02 23.95 -2.82
C PRO A 85 9.04 23.12 -1.98
N PRO A 86 8.12 23.75 -1.22
CA PRO A 86 7.10 23.03 -0.47
C PRO A 86 6.33 22.04 -1.36
N ILE A 87 6.15 20.82 -0.87
CA ILE A 87 5.42 19.77 -1.60
C ILE A 87 3.95 20.19 -1.68
N MET A 88 3.38 20.18 -2.88
CA MET A 88 1.95 20.42 -3.07
C MET A 88 1.11 19.36 -2.34
N GLN A 89 -0.02 19.76 -1.76
CA GLN A 89 -0.90 18.84 -1.02
C GLN A 89 -1.26 17.59 -1.84
N ALA A 90 -1.57 17.73 -3.13
CA ALA A 90 -1.89 16.59 -3.99
C ALA A 90 -0.75 15.55 -4.08
N ASN A 91 0.51 15.99 -4.06
CA ASN A 91 1.66 15.09 -4.05
C ASN A 91 1.81 14.39 -2.70
N LEU A 92 1.52 15.08 -1.59
CA LEU A 92 1.46 14.47 -0.25
C LEU A 92 0.34 13.43 -0.16
N ASP A 93 -0.83 13.71 -0.73
CA ASP A 93 -1.97 12.77 -0.76
C ASP A 93 -1.62 11.50 -1.55
N VAL A 94 -1.00 11.66 -2.73
CA VAL A 94 -0.53 10.53 -3.55
C VAL A 94 0.55 9.73 -2.81
N PHE A 95 1.50 10.40 -2.17
CA PHE A 95 2.53 9.72 -1.37
C PHE A 95 1.89 8.92 -0.22
N TRP A 96 0.98 9.55 0.52
CA TRP A 96 0.27 8.92 1.63
C TRP A 96 -0.59 7.74 1.19
N MET A 97 -1.23 7.84 0.02
CA MET A 97 -1.95 6.72 -0.59
C MET A 97 -1.03 5.53 -0.87
N ASN A 98 0.20 5.78 -1.36
CA ASN A 98 1.17 4.73 -1.61
C ASN A 98 1.72 4.12 -0.31
N VAL A 99 1.92 4.91 0.75
CA VAL A 99 2.27 4.42 2.10
C VAL A 99 1.17 3.47 2.60
N THR A 100 -0.09 3.91 2.56
CA THR A 100 -1.24 3.10 3.00
C THR A 100 -1.40 1.83 2.16
N SER A 101 -1.21 1.94 0.83
CA SER A 101 -1.28 0.81 -0.10
C SER A 101 -0.16 -0.20 0.15
N THR A 102 1.04 0.27 0.51
CA THR A 102 2.17 -0.57 0.89
C THR A 102 1.84 -1.36 2.15
N ARG A 103 1.31 -0.70 3.19
CA ARG A 103 0.88 -1.39 4.43
C ARG A 103 -0.20 -2.44 4.15
N LEU A 104 -1.23 -2.10 3.37
CA LEU A 104 -2.28 -3.04 2.97
C LEU A 104 -1.73 -4.23 2.17
N GLY A 105 -0.82 -3.96 1.24
CA GLY A 105 -0.17 -4.97 0.41
C GLY A 105 0.66 -5.94 1.24
N LEU A 106 1.47 -5.43 2.17
CA LEU A 106 2.23 -6.26 3.11
C LEU A 106 1.31 -7.11 3.99
N GLY A 107 0.24 -6.53 4.54
CA GLY A 107 -0.71 -7.28 5.36
C GLY A 107 -1.42 -8.40 4.59
N ARG A 108 -1.75 -8.17 3.30
CA ARG A 108 -2.27 -9.23 2.42
C ARG A 108 -1.22 -10.28 2.15
N PHE A 109 0.01 -9.89 1.80
CA PHE A 109 1.11 -10.81 1.53
C PHE A 109 1.39 -11.73 2.72
N GLN A 110 1.42 -11.18 3.94
CA GLN A 110 1.55 -11.96 5.17
C GLN A 110 0.38 -12.94 5.37
N ARG A 111 -0.85 -12.46 5.23
CA ARG A 111 -2.04 -13.30 5.39
C ARG A 111 -2.07 -14.42 4.35
N ASP A 112 -1.64 -14.17 3.12
CA ASP A 112 -1.56 -15.19 2.06
C ASP A 112 -0.49 -16.24 2.43
N LEU A 113 0.62 -15.85 3.08
CA LEU A 113 1.60 -16.78 3.66
C LEU A 113 1.08 -17.55 4.88
N ASP A 114 0.18 -16.95 5.65
CA ASP A 114 -0.47 -17.58 6.81
C ASP A 114 -1.47 -18.65 6.38
N ALA A 115 -2.25 -18.36 5.33
CA ALA A 115 -3.26 -19.27 4.79
C ALA A 115 -2.65 -20.45 4.05
N SER A 116 -1.56 -20.24 3.31
CA SER A 116 -1.01 -21.23 2.37
C SER A 116 0.50 -21.41 2.56
N PRO A 117 0.95 -22.19 3.56
CA PRO A 117 2.37 -22.43 3.83
C PRO A 117 3.15 -23.03 2.65
N GLU A 118 2.46 -23.75 1.76
CA GLU A 118 3.02 -24.34 0.53
C GLU A 118 3.55 -23.27 -0.44
N LEU A 119 3.13 -22.01 -0.32
CA LEU A 119 3.57 -20.90 -1.17
C LEU A 119 4.87 -20.24 -0.70
N VAL A 120 5.46 -20.65 0.42
CA VAL A 120 6.62 -19.97 1.03
C VAL A 120 7.79 -19.80 0.06
N ASP A 121 8.13 -20.82 -0.74
CA ASP A 121 9.26 -20.73 -1.67
C ASP A 121 8.97 -19.75 -2.82
N LYS A 122 7.75 -19.78 -3.36
CA LYS A 122 7.30 -18.83 -4.39
C LYS A 122 7.29 -17.41 -3.83
N ALA A 123 6.77 -17.23 -2.62
CA ALA A 123 6.73 -15.96 -1.92
C ALA A 123 8.14 -15.43 -1.66
N ARG A 124 9.10 -16.29 -1.27
CA ARG A 124 10.51 -15.93 -1.10
C ARG A 124 11.09 -15.38 -2.41
N ASN A 125 10.87 -16.07 -3.53
CA ASN A 125 11.35 -15.61 -4.83
C ASN A 125 10.73 -14.27 -5.27
N LEU A 126 9.43 -14.10 -5.04
CA LEU A 126 8.73 -12.83 -5.30
C LEU A 126 9.23 -11.71 -4.41
N TRP A 127 9.51 -12.00 -3.14
CA TRP A 127 10.03 -11.03 -2.18
C TRP A 127 11.42 -10.55 -2.59
N VAL A 128 12.37 -11.47 -2.75
CA VAL A 128 13.75 -11.17 -3.13
C VAL A 128 13.81 -10.49 -4.49
N GLY A 129 13.09 -11.04 -5.48
CA GLY A 129 13.18 -10.54 -6.87
C GLY A 129 12.41 -9.25 -7.16
N ARG A 130 11.52 -8.78 -6.28
CA ARG A 130 10.64 -7.62 -6.58
C ARG A 130 10.48 -6.62 -5.47
N ILE A 131 10.47 -7.06 -4.21
CA ILE A 131 10.05 -6.24 -3.08
C ILE A 131 11.25 -5.77 -2.26
N GLN A 132 12.16 -6.68 -1.92
CA GLN A 132 13.23 -6.46 -0.94
C GLN A 132 14.07 -5.21 -1.24
N ASP A 133 14.67 -5.14 -2.43
CA ASP A 133 15.60 -4.06 -2.76
C ASP A 133 14.93 -2.67 -2.75
N ARG A 134 13.70 -2.59 -3.27
CA ARG A 134 12.96 -1.32 -3.32
C ARG A 134 12.49 -0.88 -1.94
N LEU A 135 12.06 -1.84 -1.11
CA LEU A 135 11.65 -1.55 0.25
C LEU A 135 12.86 -1.08 1.07
N GLN A 136 14.01 -1.74 0.90
CA GLN A 136 15.26 -1.36 1.54
C GLN A 136 15.73 0.03 1.08
N GLN A 137 15.65 0.35 -0.22
CA GLN A 137 15.96 1.69 -0.74
C GLN A 137 15.09 2.77 -0.09
N ALA A 138 13.78 2.53 -0.01
CA ALA A 138 12.85 3.47 0.62
C ALA A 138 13.14 3.65 2.12
N GLU A 139 13.42 2.56 2.83
CA GLU A 139 13.78 2.57 4.25
C GLU A 139 15.09 3.33 4.52
N THR A 140 16.15 3.03 3.77
CA THR A 140 17.46 3.71 3.90
C THR A 140 17.34 5.21 3.61
N ALA A 141 16.45 5.59 2.68
CA ALA A 141 16.15 6.99 2.38
C ALA A 141 15.18 7.65 3.39
N GLY A 142 14.80 6.95 4.45
CA GLY A 142 14.02 7.49 5.56
C GLY A 142 12.50 7.53 5.33
N ALA A 143 11.97 6.82 4.33
CA ALA A 143 10.52 6.81 4.02
C ALA A 143 9.65 6.33 5.18
N PHE A 144 10.18 5.42 6.00
CA PHE A 144 9.46 4.76 7.10
C PHE A 144 10.04 5.08 8.47
N SER A 145 10.89 6.11 8.57
CA SER A 145 11.44 6.57 9.86
C SER A 145 10.46 7.50 10.55
N ALA A 146 10.13 7.21 11.83
CA ALA A 146 9.25 8.04 12.64
C ALA A 146 9.77 9.47 12.86
N ASP A 147 11.10 9.63 12.85
CA ASP A 147 11.78 10.92 13.03
C ASP A 147 12.29 11.52 11.69
N GLY A 148 11.96 10.88 10.56
CA GLY A 148 12.41 11.31 9.24
C GLY A 148 11.64 12.53 8.71
N GLN A 149 12.23 13.22 7.73
CA GLN A 149 11.59 14.34 7.03
C GLN A 149 10.23 13.95 6.40
N VAL A 150 10.10 12.71 5.95
CA VAL A 150 8.82 12.18 5.44
C VAL A 150 7.75 12.14 6.53
N ALA A 151 8.06 11.62 7.72
CA ALA A 151 7.12 11.57 8.83
C ALA A 151 6.73 12.96 9.34
N LEU A 152 7.68 13.92 9.36
CA LEU A 152 7.41 15.31 9.69
C LEU A 152 6.41 15.93 8.72
N ARG A 153 6.71 15.91 7.42
CA ARG A 153 5.86 16.51 6.37
C ARG A 153 4.48 15.88 6.28
N LEU A 154 4.40 14.56 6.37
CA LEU A 154 3.11 13.87 6.40
C LEU A 154 2.37 14.13 7.72
N GLY A 155 3.08 14.25 8.84
CA GLY A 155 2.49 14.52 10.15
C GLY A 155 1.84 15.90 10.23
N GLU A 156 2.43 16.90 9.58
CA GLU A 156 1.85 18.23 9.40
C GLU A 156 0.51 18.19 8.63
N ALA A 157 0.40 17.31 7.63
CA ALA A 157 -0.77 17.24 6.75
C ALA A 157 -1.88 16.27 7.24
N PHE A 158 -1.51 15.14 7.85
CA PHE A 158 -2.43 14.03 8.15
C PHE A 158 -2.50 13.65 9.63
N GLY A 159 -1.73 14.33 10.48
CA GLY A 159 -1.63 14.07 11.92
C GLY A 159 -0.45 13.16 12.28
N LYS A 160 0.43 13.65 13.16
CA LYS A 160 1.69 12.98 13.54
C LYS A 160 1.49 11.54 14.04
N GLU A 161 0.57 11.33 14.97
CA GLU A 161 0.35 10.01 15.58
C GLU A 161 -0.06 8.95 14.54
N ARG A 162 -1.03 9.31 13.68
CA ARG A 162 -1.52 8.45 12.59
C ARG A 162 -0.40 8.08 11.62
N VAL A 163 0.42 9.04 11.25
CA VAL A 163 1.55 8.81 10.33
C VAL A 163 2.56 7.86 10.96
N VAL A 164 3.01 8.14 12.17
CA VAL A 164 3.99 7.30 12.89
C VAL A 164 3.46 5.86 13.04
N GLU A 165 2.19 5.70 13.40
CA GLU A 165 1.56 4.39 13.53
C GLU A 165 1.57 3.60 12.21
N GLU A 166 1.20 4.22 11.08
CA GLU A 166 1.21 3.56 9.77
C GLU A 166 2.62 3.18 9.31
N LEU A 167 3.61 4.07 9.51
CA LEU A 167 5.01 3.76 9.16
C LEU A 167 5.54 2.60 10.01
N GLN A 168 5.24 2.58 11.31
CA GLN A 168 5.63 1.49 12.20
C GLN A 168 4.96 0.16 11.81
N LYS A 169 3.69 0.18 11.41
CA LYS A 169 3.00 -1.02 10.90
C LYS A 169 3.69 -1.60 9.67
N ILE A 170 4.15 -0.76 8.74
CA ILE A 170 4.90 -1.21 7.55
C ILE A 170 6.17 -1.95 7.98
N LEU A 171 6.97 -1.37 8.88
CA LEU A 171 8.20 -2.01 9.37
C LEU A 171 7.92 -3.32 10.11
N ASN A 172 6.87 -3.35 10.94
CA ASN A 172 6.48 -4.57 11.66
C ASN A 172 6.06 -5.69 10.70
N LEU A 173 5.22 -5.38 9.71
CA LEU A 173 4.78 -6.35 8.69
C LEU A 173 5.95 -6.85 7.85
N LYS A 174 6.85 -5.95 7.43
CA LYS A 174 8.10 -6.31 6.73
C LYS A 174 8.87 -7.35 7.53
N ASN A 175 9.14 -7.06 8.80
CA ASN A 175 9.95 -7.94 9.66
C ASN A 175 9.28 -9.30 9.85
N GLN A 176 7.96 -9.33 10.07
CA GLN A 176 7.19 -10.59 10.19
C GLN A 176 7.27 -11.43 8.92
N ILE A 177 7.14 -10.82 7.74
CA ILE A 177 7.28 -11.50 6.44
C ILE A 177 8.70 -12.02 6.26
N MET A 178 9.72 -11.20 6.51
CA MET A 178 11.13 -11.62 6.38
C MET A 178 11.45 -12.80 7.29
N THR A 179 11.01 -12.77 8.54
CA THR A 179 11.14 -13.91 9.47
C THR A 179 10.47 -15.16 8.91
N ARG A 180 9.24 -15.04 8.39
CA ARG A 180 8.50 -16.18 7.84
C ARG A 180 9.11 -16.76 6.57
N LEU A 181 9.74 -15.92 5.75
CA LEU A 181 10.47 -16.36 4.56
C LEU A 181 11.86 -16.92 4.88
N SER A 182 12.27 -16.89 6.16
CA SER A 182 13.62 -17.20 6.62
C SER A 182 14.70 -16.36 5.93
N ILE A 183 14.35 -15.11 5.59
CA ILE A 183 15.29 -14.14 5.04
C ILE A 183 15.87 -13.35 6.19
N GLY A 184 17.08 -13.70 6.61
CA GLY A 184 17.84 -12.93 7.59
C GLY A 184 18.38 -11.63 7.00
N SER A 185 18.42 -10.56 7.82
CA SER A 185 19.38 -9.48 7.60
C SER A 185 20.77 -10.10 7.69
N GLY A 186 21.49 -10.17 6.56
CA GLY A 186 22.76 -10.87 6.47
C GLY A 186 23.67 -10.57 7.66
N THR A 187 23.94 -11.57 8.49
CA THR A 187 25.20 -11.65 9.21
C THR A 187 26.29 -11.66 8.14
N SER A 188 27.09 -10.60 8.13
CA SER A 188 28.35 -10.54 7.41
C SER A 188 29.17 -11.77 7.83
N ASP A 189 29.20 -12.76 6.96
CA ASP A 189 30.14 -13.85 7.05
C ASP A 189 31.49 -13.28 6.60
N SER A 190 32.14 -12.56 7.53
CA SER A 190 33.57 -12.30 7.46
C SER A 190 34.28 -13.61 7.78
N GLY A 191 34.28 -14.50 6.79
CA GLY A 191 35.05 -15.74 6.75
C GLY A 191 36.50 -15.44 6.41
N SER A 192 37.35 -15.81 7.38
CA SER A 192 38.81 -15.78 7.50
C SER A 192 39.65 -15.95 6.22
#